data_AF-A0A925F312-F1
#
_entry.id   AF-A0A925F312-F1
#
_cell.length_a   1.000
_cell.length_b   1.000
_cell.length_c   1.000
_cell.angle_alpha   90.00
_cell.angle_beta   90.00
_cell.angle_gamma   90.00
#
_symmetry.space_group_name_H-M   'P 1'
#
loop_
_entity.id
_entity.type
_entity.pdbx_description
1 polymer ?
#
loop_
_entity_poly.entity_id
_entity_poly.type
_entity_poly.pdbx_seq_one_letter_code
_entity_poly.pdbx_strand_id
1 'polypeptide(L)'
;MLSRVADSLYWMSRYMERTEGILRMLKINYASSQDDTQEFSWKPVLKIFTFLEEEEANALAHDTRAVLQFMVTGKDNPNSVLNIITLARENGRSVQDHITKEMWQCINDFYHNIRQDKLADLFQHEDPITLLDNLIKQGLLYFGTTDVTMARGEGNSFINIGKFLERAIQSTDILDVKFSDMNYEMDKTTDTTYWKYFLMSIAGYELYLKTYRGGFEAKNVVEQIVLNEQFPRSVIYSINQLHRYFERVKHEHNKTDFNQIDFMIGKIKSKVKFSTSDSIVAEGLHLFLNETKKGLFDIGDKLNHNYFAYA
;
A
#
# COMPACT_ATOMS: atom_id res chain seq x y z
N MET A 1 -18.88 -14.54 -12.18
CA MET A 1 -18.81 -14.70 -10.70
C MET A 1 -19.91 -13.89 -10.01
N LEU A 2 -20.37 -14.25 -8.80
CA LEU A 2 -21.32 -13.43 -8.02
C LEU A 2 -20.67 -12.13 -7.53
N SER A 3 -21.42 -11.02 -7.55
CA SER A 3 -20.97 -9.67 -7.14
C SER A 3 -20.31 -9.66 -5.74
N ARG A 4 -20.93 -10.31 -4.74
CA ARG A 4 -20.36 -10.45 -3.38
C ARG A 4 -19.02 -11.19 -3.33
N VAL A 5 -18.81 -12.18 -4.20
CA VAL A 5 -17.55 -12.93 -4.22
C VAL A 5 -16.43 -12.04 -4.75
N ALA A 6 -16.72 -11.27 -5.79
CA ALA A 6 -15.78 -10.31 -6.36
C ALA A 6 -15.38 -9.23 -5.33
N ASP A 7 -16.38 -8.69 -4.62
CA ASP A 7 -16.21 -7.70 -3.56
C ASP A 7 -15.29 -8.20 -2.44
N SER A 8 -15.58 -9.39 -1.90
CA SER A 8 -14.76 -9.98 -0.84
C SER A 8 -13.33 -10.27 -1.30
N LEU A 9 -13.13 -10.79 -2.52
CA LEU A 9 -11.78 -11.05 -3.05
C LEU A 9 -10.98 -9.77 -3.26
N TYR A 10 -11.64 -8.72 -3.76
CA TYR A 10 -11.04 -7.40 -3.97
C TYR A 10 -10.61 -6.76 -2.64
N TRP A 11 -11.52 -6.65 -1.66
CA TRP A 11 -11.23 -6.02 -0.37
C TRP A 11 -10.23 -6.82 0.47
N MET A 12 -10.34 -8.15 0.49
CA MET A 12 -9.33 -9.02 1.13
C MET A 12 -7.92 -8.67 0.62
N SER A 13 -7.74 -8.57 -0.69
CA SER A 13 -6.43 -8.27 -1.24
C SER A 13 -5.97 -6.83 -0.98
N ARG A 14 -6.88 -5.85 -0.92
CA ARG A 14 -6.57 -4.48 -0.51
C ARG A 14 -6.08 -4.43 0.94
N TYR A 15 -6.77 -5.11 1.86
CA TYR A 15 -6.35 -5.15 3.27
C TYR A 15 -4.99 -5.83 3.44
N MET A 16 -4.71 -6.90 2.68
CA MET A 16 -3.42 -7.58 2.72
C MET A 16 -2.27 -6.70 2.18
N GLU A 17 -2.48 -5.98 1.07
CA GLU A 17 -1.48 -5.01 0.56
C GLU A 17 -1.29 -3.84 1.54
N ARG A 18 -2.38 -3.33 2.13
CA ARG A 18 -2.31 -2.28 3.15
C ARG A 18 -1.48 -2.71 4.36
N THR A 19 -1.73 -3.92 4.85
CA THR A 19 -1.00 -4.51 5.98
C THR A 19 0.49 -4.55 5.73
N GLU A 20 0.90 -5.01 4.55
CA GLU A 20 2.32 -5.09 4.21
C GLU A 20 2.97 -3.70 4.19
N GLY A 21 2.28 -2.70 3.61
CA GLY A 21 2.77 -1.32 3.58
C GLY A 21 2.93 -0.72 4.98
N ILE A 22 1.96 -0.93 5.87
CA ILE A 22 2.03 -0.48 7.27
C ILE A 22 3.22 -1.14 7.96
N LEU A 23 3.30 -2.47 7.95
CA LEU A 23 4.35 -3.19 8.67
C LEU A 23 5.76 -2.82 8.19
N ARG A 24 5.94 -2.66 6.88
CA ARG A 24 7.21 -2.21 6.30
C ARG A 24 7.56 -0.79 6.72
N MET A 25 6.60 0.13 6.66
CA MET A 25 6.81 1.51 7.12
C MET A 25 7.17 1.55 8.61
N LEU A 26 6.48 0.79 9.47
CA LEU A 26 6.80 0.69 10.89
C LEU A 26 8.22 0.17 11.12
N LYS A 27 8.61 -0.92 10.43
CA LYS A 27 9.94 -1.52 10.59
C LYS A 27 11.05 -0.53 10.23
N ILE A 28 10.93 0.09 9.06
CA ILE A 28 11.99 0.96 8.55
C ILE A 28 12.05 2.29 9.30
N ASN A 29 10.91 2.86 9.70
CA ASN A 29 10.90 4.08 10.51
C ASN A 29 11.38 3.79 11.94
N TYR A 30 11.13 2.60 12.51
CA TYR A 30 11.76 2.21 13.77
C TYR A 30 13.28 2.18 13.64
N ALA A 31 13.82 1.54 12.59
CA ALA A 31 15.26 1.55 12.34
C ALA A 31 15.81 2.99 12.17
N SER A 32 15.09 3.86 11.46
CA SER A 32 15.45 5.28 11.32
C SER A 32 15.47 6.01 12.66
N SER A 33 14.53 5.72 13.57
CA SER A 33 14.46 6.33 14.90
C SER A 33 15.63 5.96 15.81
N GLN A 34 16.32 4.85 15.52
CA GLN A 34 17.50 4.43 16.28
C GLN A 34 18.79 5.10 15.79
N ASP A 35 18.85 5.46 14.51
CA ASP A 35 20.02 6.12 13.91
C ASP A 35 19.98 7.65 14.11
N ASP A 36 18.79 8.26 14.18
CA ASP A 36 18.61 9.70 14.44
C ASP A 36 17.58 9.95 15.55
N THR A 37 18.06 10.09 16.79
CA THR A 37 17.19 10.18 17.98
C THR A 37 16.66 11.58 18.27
N GLN A 38 17.18 12.66 17.65
CA GLN A 38 16.83 14.04 18.05
C GLN A 38 15.74 14.66 17.17
N GLU A 39 15.65 14.31 15.89
CA GLU A 39 14.67 14.91 14.96
C GLU A 39 13.62 13.92 14.42
N PHE A 40 13.67 12.66 14.83
CA PHE A 40 12.75 11.64 14.32
C PHE A 40 11.31 11.85 14.84
N SER A 41 10.34 11.73 13.92
CA SER A 41 8.92 11.82 14.20
C SER A 41 8.13 10.72 13.47
N TRP A 42 7.19 10.10 14.18
CA TRP A 42 6.22 9.16 13.60
C TRP A 42 5.06 9.86 12.87
N LYS A 43 4.97 11.19 12.92
CA LYS A 43 3.88 11.98 12.30
C LYS A 43 3.65 11.63 10.82
N PRO A 44 4.67 11.43 9.97
CA PRO A 44 4.44 11.01 8.59
C PRO A 44 3.74 9.65 8.47
N VAL A 45 4.12 8.67 9.29
CA VAL A 45 3.49 7.34 9.30
C VAL A 45 2.02 7.44 9.74
N LEU A 46 1.76 8.21 10.80
CA LEU A 46 0.41 8.44 11.31
C LEU A 46 -0.47 9.14 10.26
N LYS A 47 0.04 10.16 9.56
CA LYS A 47 -0.66 10.86 8.48
C LYS A 47 -1.05 9.94 7.32
N ILE A 48 -0.19 8.98 6.96
CA ILE A 48 -0.43 8.09 5.82
C ILE A 48 -1.50 7.04 6.15
N PHE A 49 -1.48 6.49 7.37
CA PHE A 49 -2.26 5.27 7.68
C PHE A 49 -3.35 5.45 8.71
N THR A 50 -3.51 6.62 9.33
CA THR A 50 -4.53 6.86 10.36
C THR A 50 -5.45 8.00 9.96
N PHE A 51 -6.54 8.15 10.71
CA PHE A 51 -7.48 9.27 10.60
C PHE A 51 -7.39 10.19 11.81
N LEU A 52 -6.25 10.20 12.50
CA LEU A 52 -6.03 11.04 13.67
C LEU A 52 -6.04 12.51 13.26
N GLU A 53 -6.65 13.33 14.11
CA GLU A 53 -6.52 14.78 13.99
C GLU A 53 -5.06 15.20 14.27
N GLU A 54 -4.67 16.40 13.81
CA GLU A 54 -3.28 16.84 13.91
C GLU A 54 -2.78 16.89 15.37
N GLU A 55 -3.64 17.28 16.31
CA GLU A 55 -3.32 17.30 17.75
C GLU A 55 -3.03 15.89 18.30
N GLU A 56 -3.87 14.91 17.97
CA GLU A 56 -3.72 13.52 18.39
C GLU A 56 -2.46 12.88 17.78
N ALA A 57 -2.21 13.14 16.49
CA ALA A 57 -1.02 12.68 15.81
C ALA A 57 0.25 13.28 16.45
N ASN A 58 0.24 14.57 16.81
CA ASN A 58 1.36 15.22 17.48
C ASN A 58 1.61 14.66 18.88
N ALA A 59 0.55 14.32 19.62
CA ALA A 59 0.66 13.73 20.95
C ALA A 59 1.34 12.35 20.93
N LEU A 60 1.11 11.55 19.88
CA LEU A 60 1.73 10.24 19.70
C LEU A 60 3.08 10.27 18.97
N ALA A 61 3.36 11.33 18.21
CA ALA A 61 4.44 11.36 17.20
C ALA A 61 5.85 11.02 17.71
N HIS A 62 6.12 11.18 19.01
CA HIS A 62 7.45 10.96 19.59
C HIS A 62 7.49 9.74 20.55
N ASP A 63 6.36 9.06 20.75
CA ASP A 63 6.32 7.82 21.53
C ASP A 63 6.31 6.61 20.61
N THR A 64 7.49 6.06 20.35
CA THR A 64 7.68 4.90 19.50
C THR A 64 6.87 3.69 19.94
N ARG A 65 6.79 3.42 21.25
CA ARG A 65 6.09 2.23 21.75
C ARG A 65 4.58 2.41 21.60
N ALA A 66 4.06 3.58 21.93
CA ALA A 66 2.65 3.90 21.74
C ALA A 66 2.23 3.86 20.26
N VAL A 67 3.04 4.42 19.35
CA VAL A 67 2.75 4.37 17.91
C VAL A 67 2.73 2.94 17.39
N LEU A 68 3.74 2.13 17.72
CA LEU A 68 3.78 0.72 17.28
C LEU A 68 2.57 -0.06 17.82
N GLN A 69 2.22 0.13 19.09
CA GLN A 69 1.07 -0.52 19.69
C GLN A 69 -0.25 -0.08 19.03
N PHE A 70 -0.43 1.23 18.80
CA PHE A 70 -1.60 1.81 18.15
C PHE A 70 -1.77 1.35 16.70
N MET A 71 -0.67 1.26 15.95
CA MET A 71 -0.67 0.85 14.55
C MET A 71 -0.81 -0.65 14.34
N VAL A 72 -0.34 -1.48 15.28
CA VAL A 72 -0.39 -2.94 15.13
C VAL A 72 -1.62 -3.54 15.82
N THR A 73 -1.86 -3.18 17.08
CA THR A 73 -2.87 -3.81 17.95
C THR A 73 -3.98 -2.86 18.41
N GLY A 74 -3.91 -1.57 18.06
CA GLY A 74 -4.87 -0.55 18.46
C GLY A 74 -6.26 -0.81 17.90
N LYS A 75 -7.22 -1.11 18.78
CA LYS A 75 -8.61 -1.41 18.39
C LYS A 75 -9.34 -0.17 17.87
N ASP A 76 -8.97 1.00 18.37
CA ASP A 76 -9.59 2.29 18.01
C ASP A 76 -9.07 2.82 16.67
N ASN A 77 -7.99 2.27 16.13
CA ASN A 77 -7.48 2.60 14.79
C ASN A 77 -8.09 1.64 13.76
N PRO A 78 -8.98 2.10 12.84
CA PRO A 78 -9.57 1.23 11.82
C PRO A 78 -8.55 0.59 10.88
N ASN A 79 -7.38 1.23 10.72
CA ASN A 79 -6.28 0.75 9.89
C ASN A 79 -5.20 0.02 10.71
N SER A 80 -5.43 -0.31 11.99
CA SER A 80 -4.46 -1.14 12.70
C SER A 80 -4.34 -2.50 12.03
N VAL A 81 -3.14 -3.10 12.07
CA VAL A 81 -2.88 -4.42 11.46
C VAL A 81 -3.88 -5.46 11.97
N LEU A 82 -4.20 -5.45 13.26
CA LEU A 82 -5.23 -6.29 13.86
C LEU A 82 -6.59 -6.14 13.16
N ASN A 83 -7.08 -4.89 12.99
CA ASN A 83 -8.39 -4.62 12.43
C ASN A 83 -8.45 -4.99 10.94
N ILE A 84 -7.46 -4.59 10.14
CA ILE A 84 -7.47 -4.87 8.70
C ILE A 84 -7.24 -6.36 8.38
N ILE A 85 -6.45 -7.09 9.17
CA ILE A 85 -6.31 -8.56 9.02
C ILE A 85 -7.60 -9.26 9.44
N THR A 86 -8.30 -8.75 10.45
CA THR A 86 -9.63 -9.26 10.80
C THR A 86 -10.60 -9.11 9.62
N LEU A 87 -10.64 -7.93 8.99
CA LEU A 87 -11.45 -7.70 7.79
C LEU A 87 -11.03 -8.58 6.59
N ALA A 88 -9.73 -8.75 6.37
CA ALA A 88 -9.21 -9.64 5.33
C ALA A 88 -9.66 -11.09 5.55
N ARG A 89 -9.59 -11.58 6.80
CA ARG A 89 -10.05 -12.91 7.17
C ARG A 89 -11.55 -13.08 6.98
N GLU A 90 -12.36 -12.12 7.40
CA GLU A 90 -13.82 -12.24 7.24
C GLU A 90 -14.23 -12.26 5.76
N ASN A 91 -13.54 -11.51 4.89
CA ASN A 91 -13.70 -11.62 3.45
C ASN A 91 -13.20 -12.96 2.90
N GLY A 92 -12.07 -13.49 3.37
CA GLY A 92 -11.63 -14.83 3.00
C GLY A 92 -12.62 -15.91 3.42
N ARG A 93 -13.28 -15.73 4.58
CA ARG A 93 -14.25 -16.68 5.14
C ARG A 93 -15.52 -16.75 4.31
N SER A 94 -15.99 -15.62 3.79
CA SER A 94 -17.21 -15.55 2.96
C SER A 94 -17.02 -16.17 1.58
N VAL A 95 -15.78 -16.34 1.12
CA VAL A 95 -15.45 -16.83 -0.23
C VAL A 95 -14.52 -18.05 -0.23
N GLN A 96 -14.56 -18.88 0.82
CA GLN A 96 -13.69 -20.06 0.94
C GLN A 96 -13.77 -21.01 -0.27
N ASP A 97 -14.93 -21.12 -0.91
CA ASP A 97 -15.11 -21.96 -2.12
C ASP A 97 -14.42 -21.38 -3.37
N HIS A 98 -13.96 -20.12 -3.31
CA HIS A 98 -13.32 -19.41 -4.42
C HIS A 98 -11.83 -19.13 -4.19
N ILE A 99 -11.28 -19.55 -3.05
CA ILE A 99 -9.86 -19.47 -2.71
C ILE A 99 -9.31 -20.85 -2.41
N THR A 100 -7.99 -21.01 -2.48
CA THR A 100 -7.34 -22.27 -2.11
C THR A 100 -7.33 -22.44 -0.59
N LYS A 101 -7.25 -23.70 -0.13
CA LYS A 101 -7.16 -24.02 1.30
C LYS A 101 -5.88 -23.43 1.91
N GLU A 102 -4.80 -23.45 1.14
CA GLU A 102 -3.50 -22.90 1.50
C GLU A 102 -3.58 -21.39 1.70
N MET A 103 -4.24 -20.67 0.78
CA MET A 103 -4.45 -19.23 0.90
C MET A 103 -5.31 -18.90 2.12
N TRP A 104 -6.40 -19.63 2.35
CA TRP A 104 -7.23 -19.48 3.55
C TRP A 104 -6.42 -19.69 4.83
N GLN A 105 -5.61 -20.75 4.86
CA GLN A 105 -4.77 -21.07 6.02
C GLN A 105 -3.79 -19.94 6.32
N CYS A 106 -3.15 -19.34 5.31
CA CYS A 106 -2.23 -18.21 5.50
C CYS A 106 -2.92 -17.03 6.21
N ILE A 107 -4.13 -16.64 5.78
CA ILE A 107 -4.86 -15.52 6.38
C ILE A 107 -5.32 -15.88 7.80
N ASN A 108 -5.80 -17.11 7.99
CA ASN A 108 -6.26 -17.57 9.29
C ASN A 108 -5.12 -17.63 10.32
N ASP A 109 -3.95 -18.10 9.92
CA ASP A 109 -2.75 -18.14 10.77
C ASP A 109 -2.24 -16.74 11.10
N PHE A 110 -2.23 -15.82 10.13
CA PHE A 110 -1.91 -14.41 10.39
C PHE A 110 -2.88 -13.82 11.42
N TYR A 111 -4.19 -14.02 11.23
CA TYR A 111 -5.20 -13.56 12.18
C TYR A 111 -4.98 -14.10 13.60
N HIS A 112 -4.71 -15.40 13.75
CA HIS A 112 -4.45 -15.97 15.06
C HIS A 112 -3.15 -15.47 15.68
N ASN A 113 -2.14 -15.17 14.88
CA ASN A 113 -0.88 -14.57 15.34
C ASN A 113 -1.10 -13.14 15.86
N ILE A 114 -1.78 -12.29 15.10
CA ILE A 114 -2.00 -10.88 15.47
C ILE A 114 -2.96 -10.72 16.66
N ARG A 115 -3.86 -11.69 16.88
CA ARG A 115 -4.85 -11.67 17.98
C ARG A 115 -4.30 -12.20 19.31
N GLN A 116 -3.05 -12.67 19.37
CA GLN A 116 -2.49 -13.15 20.64
C GLN A 116 -2.45 -12.03 21.68
N ASP A 117 -3.05 -12.24 22.86
CA ASP A 117 -3.11 -11.22 23.91
C ASP A 117 -1.72 -10.73 24.35
N LYS A 118 -0.72 -11.60 24.26
CA LYS A 118 0.67 -11.29 24.58
C LYS A 118 1.33 -10.33 23.58
N LEU A 119 0.79 -10.19 22.36
CA LEU A 119 1.48 -9.41 21.32
C LEU A 119 1.61 -7.93 21.71
N ALA A 120 0.59 -7.35 22.32
CA ALA A 120 0.65 -5.97 22.81
C ALA A 120 1.71 -5.79 23.90
N ASP A 121 1.84 -6.78 24.80
CA ASP A 121 2.86 -6.80 25.85
C ASP A 121 4.28 -6.98 25.29
N LEU A 122 4.45 -7.83 24.27
CA LEU A 122 5.72 -8.01 23.59
C LEU A 122 6.19 -6.71 22.91
N PHE A 123 5.29 -5.93 22.29
CA PHE A 123 5.65 -4.63 21.71
C PHE A 123 6.14 -3.60 22.74
N GLN A 124 5.84 -3.79 24.04
CA GLN A 124 6.33 -2.93 25.11
C GLN A 124 7.71 -3.37 25.62
N HIS A 125 7.97 -4.68 25.69
CA HIS A 125 9.13 -5.21 26.40
C HIS A 125 10.22 -5.83 25.51
N GLU A 126 9.88 -6.27 24.30
CA GLU A 126 10.80 -6.94 23.38
C GLU A 126 11.28 -6.01 22.25
N ASP A 127 12.21 -6.50 21.42
CA ASP A 127 12.63 -5.83 20.19
C ASP A 127 11.50 -5.80 19.13
N PRO A 128 11.01 -4.61 18.73
CA PRO A 128 9.97 -4.50 17.71
C PRO A 128 10.37 -4.99 16.33
N ILE A 129 11.65 -4.95 15.95
CA ILE A 129 12.09 -5.40 14.62
C ILE A 129 11.77 -6.87 14.43
N THR A 130 12.10 -7.70 15.42
CA THR A 130 11.82 -9.14 15.39
C THR A 130 10.32 -9.43 15.27
N LEU A 131 9.48 -8.69 16.01
CA LEU A 131 8.03 -8.83 15.94
C LEU A 131 7.49 -8.43 14.56
N LEU A 132 7.90 -7.26 14.05
CA LEU A 132 7.48 -6.76 12.74
C LEU A 132 7.93 -7.70 11.61
N ASP A 133 9.13 -8.27 11.70
CA ASP A 133 9.63 -9.24 10.71
C ASP A 133 8.79 -10.52 10.67
N ASN A 134 8.35 -11.00 11.82
CA ASN A 134 7.46 -12.15 11.86
C ASN A 134 6.10 -11.85 11.22
N LEU A 135 5.54 -10.66 11.43
CA LEU A 135 4.29 -10.24 10.78
C LEU A 135 4.47 -10.03 9.27
N ILE A 136 5.58 -9.43 8.83
CA ILE A 136 5.90 -9.26 7.40
C ILE A 136 6.02 -10.63 6.72
N LYS A 137 6.66 -11.62 7.36
CA LYS A 137 6.75 -12.99 6.83
C LYS A 137 5.38 -13.62 6.59
N GLN A 138 4.40 -13.40 7.47
CA GLN A 138 3.03 -13.89 7.27
C GLN A 138 2.37 -13.27 6.02
N GLY A 139 2.54 -11.96 5.82
CA GLY A 139 2.06 -11.28 4.61
C GLY A 139 2.74 -11.80 3.34
N LEU A 140 4.06 -12.00 3.36
CA LEU A 140 4.80 -12.56 2.23
C LEU A 140 4.39 -14.00 1.92
N LEU A 141 4.16 -14.82 2.95
CA LEU A 141 3.65 -16.18 2.78
C LEU A 141 2.27 -16.17 2.11
N TYR A 142 1.36 -15.29 2.52
CA TYR A 142 0.08 -15.09 1.85
C TYR A 142 0.26 -14.73 0.36
N PHE A 143 1.11 -13.75 0.03
CA PHE A 143 1.30 -13.35 -1.36
C PHE A 143 1.91 -14.47 -2.21
N GLY A 144 2.91 -15.18 -1.68
CA GLY A 144 3.54 -16.32 -2.35
C GLY A 144 2.55 -17.47 -2.57
N THR A 145 1.78 -17.83 -1.54
CA THR A 145 0.75 -18.87 -1.64
C THR A 145 -0.36 -18.51 -2.62
N THR A 146 -0.83 -17.26 -2.59
CA THR A 146 -1.83 -16.75 -3.53
C THR A 146 -1.32 -16.87 -4.97
N ASP A 147 -0.08 -16.47 -5.22
CA ASP A 147 0.51 -16.60 -6.55
C ASP A 147 0.71 -18.08 -6.92
N VAL A 148 1.23 -18.94 -6.07
CA VAL A 148 1.52 -20.34 -6.47
C VAL A 148 0.25 -21.18 -6.67
N THR A 149 -0.81 -20.96 -5.87
CA THR A 149 -1.92 -21.91 -5.76
C THR A 149 -3.22 -21.47 -6.44
N MET A 150 -3.50 -20.16 -6.55
CA MET A 150 -4.79 -19.69 -7.07
C MET A 150 -4.98 -19.96 -8.57
N ALA A 151 -6.16 -20.43 -8.95
CA ALA A 151 -6.53 -20.54 -10.37
C ALA A 151 -6.51 -19.16 -11.07
N ARG A 152 -6.00 -19.09 -12.30
CA ARG A 152 -5.82 -17.84 -13.07
C ARG A 152 -7.09 -17.33 -13.77
N GLY A 153 -8.24 -17.42 -13.09
CA GLY A 153 -9.54 -16.95 -13.57
C GLY A 153 -9.96 -15.59 -13.02
N GLU A 154 -11.27 -15.29 -13.10
CA GLU A 154 -11.87 -14.04 -12.61
C GLU A 154 -11.48 -13.70 -11.17
N GLY A 155 -11.55 -14.66 -10.25
CA GLY A 155 -11.22 -14.42 -8.84
C GLY A 155 -9.78 -13.94 -8.62
N ASN A 156 -8.81 -14.50 -9.37
CA ASN A 156 -7.43 -14.02 -9.35
C ASN A 156 -7.30 -12.61 -9.93
N SER A 157 -8.10 -12.25 -10.94
CA SER A 157 -8.15 -10.89 -11.47
C SER A 157 -8.63 -9.89 -10.43
N PHE A 158 -9.72 -10.17 -9.69
CA PHE A 158 -10.21 -9.25 -8.64
C PHE A 158 -9.24 -9.09 -7.47
N ILE A 159 -8.58 -10.17 -7.04
CA ILE A 159 -7.48 -10.09 -6.06
C ILE A 159 -6.40 -9.11 -6.55
N ASN A 160 -5.92 -9.29 -7.78
CA ASN A 160 -4.85 -8.44 -8.30
C ASN A 160 -5.29 -7.00 -8.59
N ILE A 161 -6.52 -6.78 -9.04
CA ILE A 161 -7.11 -5.44 -9.17
C ILE A 161 -7.06 -4.72 -7.83
N GLY A 162 -7.54 -5.35 -6.75
CA GLY A 162 -7.47 -4.78 -5.40
C GLY A 162 -6.03 -4.50 -4.96
N LYS A 163 -5.15 -5.49 -5.10
CA LYS A 163 -3.72 -5.38 -4.77
C LYS A 163 -3.04 -4.17 -5.43
N PHE A 164 -3.14 -4.07 -6.75
CA PHE A 164 -2.42 -3.04 -7.49
C PHE A 164 -3.07 -1.66 -7.36
N LEU A 165 -4.38 -1.58 -7.15
CA LEU A 165 -5.04 -0.33 -6.83
C LEU A 165 -4.57 0.21 -5.47
N GLU A 166 -4.59 -0.63 -4.42
CA GLU A 166 -4.12 -0.25 -3.08
C GLU A 166 -2.64 0.18 -3.12
N ARG A 167 -1.80 -0.59 -3.82
CA ARG A 167 -0.38 -0.28 -3.95
C ARG A 167 -0.12 1.07 -4.62
N ALA A 168 -0.83 1.38 -5.70
CA ALA A 168 -0.70 2.65 -6.38
C ALA A 168 -1.07 3.83 -5.45
N ILE A 169 -2.18 3.71 -4.71
CA ILE A 169 -2.62 4.70 -3.72
C ILE A 169 -1.56 4.89 -2.63
N GLN A 170 -1.05 3.79 -2.05
CA GLN A 170 -0.03 3.85 -1.01
C GLN A 170 1.26 4.51 -1.51
N SER A 171 1.73 4.19 -2.71
CA SER A 171 2.94 4.80 -3.26
C SER A 171 2.78 6.30 -3.51
N THR A 172 1.61 6.73 -3.97
CA THR A 172 1.27 8.14 -4.12
C THR A 172 1.26 8.87 -2.77
N ASP A 173 0.62 8.30 -1.75
CA ASP A 173 0.54 8.90 -0.41
C ASP A 173 1.89 8.97 0.31
N ILE A 174 2.64 7.87 0.27
CA ILE A 174 3.95 7.78 0.88
C ILE A 174 4.91 8.81 0.26
N LEU A 175 4.83 9.00 -1.07
CA LEU A 175 5.61 10.03 -1.75
C LEU A 175 5.17 11.44 -1.38
N ASP A 176 3.86 11.73 -1.41
CA ASP A 176 3.34 13.07 -1.14
C ASP A 176 3.68 13.54 0.28
N VAL A 177 3.46 12.70 1.28
CA VAL A 177 3.78 13.03 2.68
C VAL A 177 5.28 13.26 2.87
N LYS A 178 6.13 12.45 2.24
CA LYS A 178 7.59 12.60 2.37
C LYS A 178 8.13 13.85 1.69
N PHE A 179 7.48 14.34 0.63
CA PHE A 179 7.83 15.61 0.02
C PHE A 179 7.20 16.80 0.76
N SER A 180 6.05 16.62 1.40
CA SER A 180 5.44 17.63 2.27
C SER A 180 6.37 18.03 3.43
N ASP A 181 7.07 17.07 4.05
CA ASP A 181 8.07 17.35 5.11
C ASP A 181 9.25 18.23 4.61
N MET A 182 9.46 18.30 3.29
CA MET A 182 10.47 19.13 2.64
C MET A 182 9.88 20.36 1.95
N ASN A 183 8.61 20.69 2.19
CA ASN A 183 7.87 21.76 1.48
C ASN A 183 7.91 21.62 -0.05
N TYR A 184 8.04 20.39 -0.56
CA TYR A 184 8.19 20.09 -1.98
C TYR A 184 9.41 20.72 -2.66
N GLU A 185 10.42 21.14 -1.88
CA GLU A 185 11.67 21.71 -2.40
C GLU A 185 12.57 20.60 -2.95
N MET A 186 12.69 20.51 -4.29
CA MET A 186 13.46 19.48 -4.98
C MET A 186 14.98 19.62 -4.80
N ASP A 187 15.45 20.86 -4.63
CA ASP A 187 16.87 21.20 -4.50
C ASP A 187 17.34 21.21 -3.03
N LYS A 188 16.44 20.96 -2.08
CA LYS A 188 16.77 20.96 -0.65
C LYS A 188 17.78 19.85 -0.36
N THR A 189 18.98 20.25 0.09
CA THR A 189 20.01 19.31 0.51
C THR A 189 19.49 18.51 1.69
N THR A 190 19.26 17.23 1.43
CA THR A 190 18.74 16.28 2.42
C THR A 190 19.79 15.19 2.63
N ASP A 191 19.91 14.69 3.86
CA ASP A 191 20.88 13.64 4.16
C ASP A 191 20.61 12.39 3.30
N THR A 192 21.69 11.74 2.87
CA THR A 192 21.67 10.44 2.19
C THR A 192 20.88 9.40 2.99
N THR A 193 20.98 9.47 4.32
CA THR A 193 20.26 8.59 5.25
C THR A 193 18.73 8.72 5.12
N TYR A 194 18.23 9.94 4.90
CA TYR A 194 16.81 10.21 4.72
C TYR A 194 16.25 9.47 3.48
N TRP A 195 16.90 9.65 2.33
CA TRP A 195 16.48 9.00 1.08
C TRP A 195 16.63 7.48 1.15
N LYS A 196 17.69 6.98 1.81
CA LYS A 196 17.88 5.55 2.08
C LYS A 196 16.68 4.97 2.82
N TYR A 197 16.29 5.53 3.97
CA TYR A 197 15.17 5.01 4.75
C TYR A 197 13.84 5.14 4.02
N PHE A 198 13.63 6.24 3.29
CA PHE A 198 12.46 6.39 2.45
C PHE A 198 12.35 5.26 1.42
N LEU A 199 13.41 5.05 0.62
CA LEU A 199 13.43 4.03 -0.42
C LEU A 199 13.36 2.61 0.17
N MET A 200 13.95 2.36 1.34
CA MET A 200 13.82 1.07 2.04
C MET A 200 12.37 0.82 2.48
N SER A 201 11.66 1.86 2.92
CA SER A 201 10.25 1.78 3.36
C SER A 201 9.30 1.38 2.24
N ILE A 202 9.66 1.66 0.99
CA ILE A 202 8.93 1.21 -0.20
C ILE A 202 9.67 0.10 -0.96
N ALA A 203 10.66 -0.58 -0.36
CA ALA A 203 11.45 -1.64 -1.00
C ALA A 203 12.09 -1.24 -2.36
N GLY A 204 12.38 0.04 -2.56
CA GLY A 204 12.98 0.61 -3.77
C GLY A 204 14.49 0.84 -3.70
N TYR A 205 15.10 0.74 -2.52
CA TYR A 205 16.51 1.12 -2.30
C TYR A 205 17.49 0.39 -3.25
N GLU A 206 17.41 -0.94 -3.31
CA GLU A 206 18.30 -1.75 -4.15
C GLU A 206 18.15 -1.48 -5.64
N LEU A 207 16.92 -1.19 -6.09
CA LEU A 207 16.67 -0.83 -7.48
C LEU A 207 17.21 0.57 -7.78
N TYR A 208 17.03 1.52 -6.86
CA TYR A 208 17.55 2.89 -7.00
C TYR A 208 19.06 2.89 -7.26
N LEU A 209 19.81 2.17 -6.42
CA LEU A 209 21.28 2.09 -6.54
C LEU A 209 21.73 1.47 -7.88
N LYS A 210 20.92 0.62 -8.50
CA LYS A 210 21.21 0.00 -9.80
C LYS A 210 20.81 0.88 -10.98
N THR A 211 19.76 1.68 -10.82
CA THR A 211 19.20 2.52 -11.88
C THR A 211 19.93 3.85 -11.99
N TYR A 212 20.17 4.54 -10.87
CA TYR A 212 20.72 5.90 -10.86
C TYR A 212 22.20 5.86 -10.48
N ARG A 213 23.05 6.40 -11.36
CA ARG A 213 24.48 6.55 -11.11
C ARG A 213 24.70 7.89 -10.43
N GLY A 214 24.91 7.90 -9.12
CA GLY A 214 25.14 9.13 -8.36
C GLY A 214 24.60 9.04 -6.93
N GLY A 215 24.51 10.19 -6.27
CA GLY A 215 23.89 10.31 -4.95
C GLY A 215 22.36 10.21 -5.01
N PHE A 216 21.73 10.42 -3.86
CA PHE A 216 20.28 10.52 -3.79
C PHE A 216 19.81 11.90 -4.23
N GLU A 217 18.97 11.95 -5.26
CA GLU A 217 18.39 13.19 -5.78
C GLU A 217 16.86 13.07 -5.76
N ALA A 218 16.17 14.11 -5.29
CA ALA A 218 14.72 14.13 -5.16
C ALA A 218 14.01 13.81 -6.49
N LYS A 219 14.53 14.34 -7.60
CA LYS A 219 14.01 14.12 -8.95
C LYS A 219 14.07 12.63 -9.36
N ASN A 220 15.18 11.96 -9.08
CA ASN A 220 15.35 10.52 -9.37
C ASN A 220 14.42 9.67 -8.51
N VAL A 221 14.17 10.12 -7.28
CA VAL A 221 13.22 9.45 -6.38
C VAL A 221 11.77 9.57 -6.88
N VAL A 222 11.36 10.76 -7.34
CA VAL A 222 10.05 10.96 -7.99
C VAL A 222 9.94 10.08 -9.24
N GLU A 223 10.98 10.08 -10.09
CA GLU A 223 11.00 9.26 -11.29
C GLU A 223 10.88 7.76 -10.97
N GLN A 224 11.60 7.27 -9.95
CA GLN A 224 11.50 5.88 -9.54
C GLN A 224 10.10 5.51 -9.07
N ILE A 225 9.50 6.34 -8.22
CA ILE A 225 8.24 5.99 -7.54
C ILE A 225 7.03 6.24 -8.44
N VAL A 226 7.12 7.17 -9.38
CA VAL A 226 6.00 7.49 -10.26
C VAL A 226 6.13 6.78 -11.61
N LEU A 227 7.31 6.81 -12.23
CA LEU A 227 7.51 6.56 -13.67
C LEU A 227 8.29 5.28 -13.99
N ASN A 228 8.90 4.61 -13.02
CA ASN A 228 9.73 3.43 -13.29
C ASN A 228 8.90 2.16 -13.53
N GLU A 229 8.78 1.72 -14.78
CA GLU A 229 8.04 0.51 -15.16
C GLU A 229 8.67 -0.82 -14.69
N GLN A 230 9.85 -0.80 -14.08
CA GLN A 230 10.52 -1.99 -13.53
C GLN A 230 10.45 -2.04 -11.99
N PHE A 231 9.93 -1.00 -11.35
CA PHE A 231 9.75 -0.97 -9.91
C PHE A 231 8.34 -1.44 -9.53
N PRO A 232 8.17 -2.60 -8.85
CA PRO A 232 6.83 -3.16 -8.60
C PRO A 232 5.88 -2.30 -7.75
N ARG A 233 6.43 -1.28 -7.08
CA ARG A 233 5.70 -0.29 -6.28
C ARG A 233 5.63 1.07 -6.95
N SER A 234 6.14 1.24 -8.17
CA SER A 234 5.87 2.49 -8.85
C SER A 234 4.38 2.62 -9.19
N VAL A 235 3.93 3.86 -9.28
CA VAL A 235 2.56 4.20 -9.68
C VAL A 235 2.27 3.64 -11.07
N ILE A 236 3.16 3.87 -12.05
CA ILE A 236 2.96 3.37 -13.42
C ILE A 236 2.94 1.84 -13.49
N TYR A 237 3.81 1.13 -12.75
CA TYR A 237 3.81 -0.34 -12.75
C TYR A 237 2.48 -0.87 -12.20
N SER A 238 2.03 -0.30 -11.08
CA SER A 238 0.80 -0.70 -10.42
C SER A 238 -0.41 -0.45 -11.32
N ILE A 239 -0.48 0.71 -11.98
CA ILE A 239 -1.55 1.01 -12.95
C ILE A 239 -1.49 0.06 -14.16
N ASN A 240 -0.31 -0.26 -14.66
CA ASN A 240 -0.15 -1.21 -15.77
C ASN A 240 -0.66 -2.61 -15.40
N GLN A 241 -0.35 -3.09 -14.20
CA GLN A 241 -0.88 -4.39 -13.74
C GLN A 241 -2.38 -4.33 -13.45
N LEU A 242 -2.87 -3.26 -12.81
CA LEU A 242 -4.30 -3.01 -12.61
C LEU A 242 -5.06 -3.12 -13.94
N HIS A 243 -4.59 -2.42 -14.97
CA HIS A 243 -5.21 -2.46 -16.31
C HIS A 243 -5.18 -3.87 -16.91
N ARG A 244 -4.03 -4.56 -16.81
CA ARG A 244 -3.88 -5.93 -17.32
C ARG A 244 -4.86 -6.91 -16.69
N TYR A 245 -5.07 -6.84 -15.37
CA TYR A 245 -6.02 -7.72 -14.69
C TYR A 245 -7.47 -7.28 -14.92
N PHE A 246 -7.72 -5.99 -15.06
CA PHE A 246 -9.05 -5.49 -15.40
C PHE A 246 -9.52 -5.98 -16.77
N GLU A 247 -8.66 -5.97 -17.80
CA GLU A 247 -8.96 -6.52 -19.13
C GLU A 247 -9.44 -7.99 -19.09
N ARG A 248 -8.99 -8.77 -18.11
CA ARG A 248 -9.37 -10.18 -17.95
C ARG A 248 -10.78 -10.38 -17.39
N VAL A 249 -11.42 -9.31 -16.90
CA VAL A 249 -12.79 -9.31 -16.34
C VAL A 249 -13.82 -8.87 -17.41
N LYS A 250 -13.36 -8.63 -18.64
CA LYS A 250 -14.22 -8.26 -19.76
C LYS A 250 -15.17 -9.41 -20.13
N HIS A 251 -16.46 -9.13 -20.14
CA HIS A 251 -17.51 -10.05 -20.61
C HIS A 251 -18.49 -9.33 -21.54
N GLU A 252 -19.25 -10.08 -22.34
CA GLU A 252 -20.23 -9.49 -23.25
C GLU A 252 -21.37 -8.78 -22.50
N HIS A 253 -21.77 -9.32 -21.35
CA HIS A 253 -22.89 -8.80 -20.54
C HIS A 253 -22.57 -7.54 -19.74
N ASN A 254 -21.29 -7.20 -19.51
CA ASN A 254 -20.86 -6.04 -18.72
C ASN A 254 -20.16 -4.96 -19.56
N LYS A 255 -20.32 -4.98 -20.89
CA LYS A 255 -19.54 -4.18 -21.84
C LYS A 255 -19.57 -2.67 -21.54
N THR A 256 -20.73 -2.12 -21.19
CA THR A 256 -20.87 -0.69 -20.88
C THR A 256 -20.10 -0.31 -19.63
N ASP A 257 -20.25 -1.07 -18.55
CA ASP A 257 -19.57 -0.84 -17.28
C ASP A 257 -18.07 -1.07 -17.39
N PHE A 258 -17.66 -2.10 -18.13
CA PHE A 258 -16.28 -2.37 -18.48
C PHE A 258 -15.64 -1.16 -19.19
N ASN A 259 -16.26 -0.68 -20.28
CA ASN A 259 -15.70 0.42 -21.07
C ASN A 259 -15.54 1.72 -20.26
N GLN A 260 -16.45 1.99 -19.31
CA GLN A 260 -16.35 3.17 -18.44
C GLN A 260 -15.09 3.10 -17.55
N ILE A 261 -14.89 1.98 -16.86
CA ILE A 261 -13.74 1.81 -15.97
C ILE A 261 -12.44 1.67 -16.77
N ASP A 262 -12.46 0.98 -17.89
CA ASP A 262 -11.31 0.87 -18.81
C ASP A 262 -10.85 2.25 -19.29
N PHE A 263 -11.79 3.11 -19.67
CA PHE A 263 -11.49 4.50 -20.01
C PHE A 263 -10.83 5.27 -18.85
N MET A 264 -11.34 5.11 -17.62
CA MET A 264 -10.77 5.77 -16.44
C MET A 264 -9.35 5.30 -16.15
N ILE A 265 -9.10 3.99 -16.20
CA ILE A 265 -7.77 3.40 -16.05
C ILE A 265 -6.84 3.91 -17.17
N GLY A 266 -7.30 3.88 -18.42
CA GLY A 266 -6.56 4.36 -19.59
C GLY A 266 -6.19 5.84 -19.50
N LYS A 267 -7.09 6.67 -18.97
CA LYS A 267 -6.86 8.11 -18.76
C LYS A 267 -5.73 8.36 -17.77
N ILE A 268 -5.79 7.76 -16.58
CA ILE A 268 -4.75 7.95 -15.55
C ILE A 268 -3.42 7.34 -16.01
N LYS A 269 -3.46 6.13 -16.58
CA LYS A 269 -2.29 5.48 -17.18
C LYS A 269 -1.61 6.39 -18.19
N SER A 270 -2.37 7.02 -19.08
CA SER A 270 -1.82 7.94 -20.07
C SER A 270 -1.22 9.19 -19.42
N LYS A 271 -1.91 9.78 -18.43
CA LYS A 271 -1.36 10.93 -17.66
C LYS A 271 0.02 10.58 -17.11
N VAL A 272 0.12 9.47 -16.36
CA VAL A 272 1.38 9.07 -15.71
C VAL A 272 2.44 8.65 -16.73
N LYS A 273 2.09 7.84 -17.74
CA LYS A 273 3.04 7.31 -18.73
C LYS A 273 3.72 8.39 -19.56
N PHE A 274 2.99 9.45 -19.91
CA PHE A 274 3.51 10.52 -20.76
C PHE A 274 4.02 11.72 -19.96
N SER A 275 4.12 11.60 -18.63
CA SER A 275 4.82 12.56 -17.78
C SER A 275 6.32 12.30 -17.76
N THR A 276 7.07 13.38 -17.58
CA THR A 276 8.48 13.37 -17.18
C THR A 276 8.61 13.94 -15.77
N SER A 277 9.72 13.66 -15.10
CA SER A 277 10.02 14.26 -13.80
C SER A 277 9.99 15.80 -13.87
N ASP A 278 10.48 16.41 -14.94
CA ASP A 278 10.38 17.86 -15.17
C ASP A 278 8.93 18.36 -15.31
N SER A 279 8.09 17.63 -16.06
CA SER A 279 6.68 18.02 -16.21
C SER A 279 5.91 17.92 -14.88
N ILE A 280 6.22 16.93 -14.05
CA ILE A 280 5.59 16.75 -12.73
C ILE A 280 6.00 17.88 -11.79
N VAL A 281 7.28 18.26 -11.79
CA VAL A 281 7.78 19.38 -11.00
C VAL A 281 7.13 20.70 -11.46
N ALA A 282 6.99 20.90 -12.78
CA ALA A 282 6.34 22.10 -13.33
C ALA A 282 4.84 22.18 -13.04
N GLU A 283 4.11 21.05 -13.05
CA GLU A 283 2.70 20.97 -12.62
C GLU A 283 2.55 21.17 -11.10
N GLY A 284 3.58 20.81 -10.34
CA GLY A 284 3.57 20.74 -8.88
C GLY A 284 3.34 19.29 -8.43
N LEU A 285 4.31 18.74 -7.70
CA LEU A 285 4.29 17.32 -7.29
C LEU A 285 3.03 16.98 -6.48
N HIS A 286 2.67 17.80 -5.49
CA HIS A 286 1.46 17.57 -4.69
C HIS A 286 0.20 17.48 -5.55
N LEU A 287 0.02 18.42 -6.48
CA LEU A 287 -1.14 18.47 -7.36
C LEU A 287 -1.20 17.23 -8.24
N PHE A 288 -0.09 16.87 -8.87
CA PHE A 288 0.02 15.69 -9.72
C PHE A 288 -0.34 14.39 -8.97
N LEU A 289 0.20 14.23 -7.75
CA LEU A 289 -0.05 13.07 -6.90
C LEU A 289 -1.51 13.02 -6.44
N ASN A 290 -2.07 14.14 -5.98
CA ASN A 290 -3.45 14.20 -5.51
C ASN A 290 -4.46 13.90 -6.64
N GLU A 291 -4.24 14.44 -7.85
CA GLU A 291 -5.08 14.12 -9.01
C GLU A 291 -4.99 12.63 -9.40
N THR A 292 -3.78 12.06 -9.33
CA THR A 292 -3.58 10.63 -9.59
C THR A 292 -4.31 9.79 -8.54
N LYS A 293 -4.16 10.13 -7.26
CA LYS A 293 -4.84 9.45 -6.13
C LYS A 293 -6.35 9.52 -6.29
N LYS A 294 -6.90 10.70 -6.58
CA LYS A 294 -8.33 10.91 -6.81
C LYS A 294 -8.85 10.02 -7.92
N GLY A 295 -8.15 9.96 -9.06
CA GLY A 295 -8.55 9.07 -10.14
C GLY A 295 -8.54 7.58 -9.75
N LEU A 296 -7.58 7.14 -8.92
CA LEU A 296 -7.54 5.77 -8.40
C LEU A 296 -8.73 5.50 -7.47
N PHE A 297 -9.11 6.45 -6.61
CA PHE A 297 -10.33 6.33 -5.81
C PHE A 297 -11.59 6.28 -6.67
N ASP A 298 -11.71 7.15 -7.67
CA ASP A 298 -12.85 7.16 -8.59
C ASP A 298 -13.00 5.80 -9.30
N ILE A 299 -11.89 5.15 -9.68
CA ILE A 299 -11.89 3.78 -10.22
C ILE A 299 -12.40 2.78 -9.19
N GLY A 300 -11.90 2.85 -7.96
CA GLY A 300 -12.34 1.98 -6.85
C GLY A 300 -13.83 2.12 -6.55
N ASP A 301 -14.33 3.35 -6.51
CA ASP A 301 -15.75 3.65 -6.31
C ASP A 301 -16.58 3.13 -7.47
N LYS A 302 -16.12 3.30 -8.71
CA LYS A 302 -16.84 2.79 -9.88
C LYS A 302 -16.85 1.26 -9.94
N LEU A 303 -15.77 0.58 -9.52
CA LEU A 303 -15.75 -0.86 -9.32
C LEU A 303 -16.79 -1.30 -8.29
N ASN A 304 -16.85 -0.61 -7.13
CA ASN A 304 -17.86 -0.89 -6.10
C ASN A 304 -19.28 -0.77 -6.66
N HIS A 305 -19.58 0.29 -7.41
CA HIS A 305 -20.92 0.49 -7.97
C HIS A 305 -21.28 -0.48 -9.09
N ASN A 306 -20.34 -0.80 -9.99
CA ASN A 306 -20.66 -1.54 -11.20
C ASN A 306 -20.48 -3.07 -11.06
N TYR A 307 -19.58 -3.52 -10.18
CA TYR A 307 -19.23 -4.94 -10.03
C TYR A 307 -19.63 -5.53 -8.68
N PHE A 308 -19.77 -4.70 -7.63
CA PHE A 308 -20.00 -5.17 -6.25
C PHE A 308 -21.35 -4.74 -5.68
N ALA A 309 -22.01 -3.74 -6.26
CA ALA A 309 -23.34 -3.35 -5.84
C ALA A 309 -24.33 -4.48 -6.14
N TYR A 310 -25.19 -4.73 -5.16
CA TYR A 310 -26.25 -5.74 -5.24
C TYR A 310 -27.39 -5.17 -6.08
N ALA A 311 -27.79 -5.89 -7.12
CA ALA A 311 -29.15 -5.79 -7.66
C ALA A 311 -30.08 -6.67 -6.82
#